data_AF-R4YQ07-F1
#
_entry.id   AF-R4YQ07-F1
#
_cell.length_a   1.000
_cell.length_b   1.000
_cell.length_c   1.000
_cell.angle_alpha   90.00
_cell.angle_beta   90.00
_cell.angle_gamma   90.00
#
_symmetry.space_group_name_H-M   'P 1'
#
loop_
_entity.id
_entity.type
_entity.pdbx_description
1 polymer ?
#
loop_
_entity_poly.entity_id
_entity_poly.type
_entity_poly.pdbx_seq_one_letter_code
_entity_poly.pdbx_strand_id
1 'polypeptide(L)'
;MKYLLLSLSLLLCFQTAQALEAKQFHAYTEHIRNNQLNAVELYLEQNKATAKTDPDYTVIFLNYHFGKGRTVRTIVAQGEAQPGDLELTKQDDPTIKGFIREEVSLDKITILKALRTAQNNLKSFPNQLDIHFGIVTIAQNIGEHSVMADQLINMLKTSKEIDNKWQWGKVGSMEGDPEEFMIQGLLPRTAMLFRLESEEGDRLLINVSEALIQYYPNKVYGYANLGSLYGATKKYDEARKYYVKALEVDPGDEVVRANLKHLNEKKNSKN
;
A
#
# COMPACT_ATOMS: atom_id res chain seq x y z
N MET A 1 -0.43 32.47 -64.94
CA MET A 1 -0.29 31.25 -64.11
C MET A 1 -0.95 31.52 -62.76
N LYS A 2 -2.07 30.84 -62.48
CA LYS A 2 -2.76 30.87 -61.18
C LYS A 2 -2.03 29.90 -60.24
N TYR A 3 -1.49 30.37 -59.13
CA TYR A 3 -1.03 29.48 -58.06
C TYR A 3 -2.21 29.21 -57.12
N LEU A 4 -2.60 27.94 -57.10
CA LEU A 4 -3.61 27.36 -56.25
C LEU A 4 -3.04 27.27 -54.83
N LEU A 5 -3.53 28.09 -53.89
CA LEU A 5 -3.26 27.92 -52.46
C LEU A 5 -4.05 26.70 -51.98
N LEU A 6 -3.41 25.53 -51.97
CA LEU A 6 -3.89 24.38 -51.20
C LEU A 6 -3.67 24.68 -49.71
N SER A 7 -4.72 25.12 -49.03
CA SER A 7 -4.78 25.10 -47.58
C SER A 7 -4.79 23.64 -47.12
N LEU A 8 -3.64 23.15 -46.67
CA LEU A 8 -3.52 21.89 -45.97
C LEU A 8 -4.16 22.09 -44.59
N SER A 9 -5.44 21.78 -44.47
CA SER A 9 -6.11 21.66 -43.18
C SER A 9 -5.45 20.50 -42.43
N LEU A 10 -4.47 20.82 -41.57
CA LEU A 10 -4.07 19.92 -40.49
C LEU A 10 -5.32 19.70 -39.63
N LEU A 11 -6.05 18.62 -39.90
CA LEU A 11 -6.86 17.96 -38.87
C LEU A 11 -5.88 17.47 -37.81
N LEU A 12 -5.55 18.36 -36.87
CA LEU A 12 -5.16 17.93 -35.53
C LEU A 12 -6.38 17.18 -35.00
N CYS A 13 -6.39 15.86 -35.19
CA CYS A 13 -7.23 14.99 -34.39
C CYS A 13 -6.79 15.22 -32.95
N PHE A 14 -7.46 16.13 -32.26
CA PHE A 14 -7.56 16.08 -30.81
C PHE A 14 -8.21 14.73 -30.53
N GLN A 15 -7.39 13.69 -30.35
CA GLN A 15 -7.82 12.54 -29.58
C GLN A 15 -8.14 13.12 -28.21
N THR A 16 -9.42 13.43 -28.00
CA THR A 16 -9.93 13.61 -26.66
C THR A 16 -9.59 12.31 -25.97
N ALA A 17 -8.72 12.38 -24.96
CA ALA A 17 -8.28 11.20 -24.28
C ALA A 17 -9.50 10.58 -23.62
N GLN A 18 -10.00 9.53 -24.24
CA GLN A 18 -11.21 8.84 -23.82
C GLN A 18 -10.84 8.02 -22.60
N ALA A 19 -11.70 8.04 -21.57
CA ALA A 19 -11.49 7.23 -20.38
C ALA A 19 -11.24 5.77 -20.77
N LEU A 20 -10.21 5.14 -20.19
CA LEU A 20 -9.77 3.81 -20.56
C LEU A 20 -10.91 2.79 -20.43
N GLU A 21 -11.22 1.99 -21.46
CA GLU A 21 -12.31 1.02 -21.35
C GLU A 21 -11.98 -0.10 -20.34
N ALA A 22 -12.99 -0.67 -19.68
CA ALA A 22 -12.76 -1.73 -18.70
C ALA A 22 -12.00 -2.93 -19.26
N LYS A 23 -12.30 -3.35 -20.50
CA LYS A 23 -11.59 -4.45 -21.16
C LYS A 23 -10.10 -4.12 -21.38
N GLN A 24 -9.79 -2.89 -21.77
CA GLN A 24 -8.42 -2.43 -21.99
C GLN A 24 -7.65 -2.33 -20.66
N PHE A 25 -8.30 -1.81 -19.62
CA PHE A 25 -7.75 -1.78 -18.27
C PHE A 25 -7.32 -3.18 -17.80
N HIS A 26 -8.23 -4.16 -17.90
CA HIS A 26 -7.93 -5.54 -17.52
C HIS A 26 -6.77 -6.12 -18.34
N ALA A 27 -6.75 -5.89 -19.66
CA ALA A 27 -5.66 -6.34 -20.51
C ALA A 27 -4.30 -5.78 -20.06
N TYR A 28 -4.21 -4.48 -19.75
CA TYR A 28 -2.97 -3.89 -19.25
C TYR A 28 -2.57 -4.45 -17.88
N THR A 29 -3.51 -4.69 -16.97
CA THR A 29 -3.18 -5.31 -15.68
C THR A 29 -2.64 -6.74 -15.83
N GLU A 30 -3.18 -7.54 -16.76
CA GLU A 30 -2.65 -8.87 -17.07
C GLU A 30 -1.27 -8.81 -17.72
N HIS A 31 -1.05 -7.87 -18.64
CA HIS A 31 0.27 -7.65 -19.22
C HIS A 31 1.32 -7.31 -18.15
N ILE A 32 0.99 -6.44 -17.18
CA ILE A 32 1.88 -6.13 -16.07
C ILE A 32 2.15 -7.38 -15.22
N ARG A 33 1.11 -8.15 -14.88
CA ARG A 33 1.26 -9.38 -14.08
C ARG A 33 2.18 -10.40 -14.76
N ASN A 34 2.10 -10.50 -16.08
CA ASN A 34 2.91 -11.41 -16.89
C ASN A 34 4.27 -10.80 -17.32
N ASN A 35 4.66 -9.65 -16.78
CA ASN A 35 5.88 -8.93 -17.12
C ASN A 35 6.00 -8.57 -18.63
N GLN A 36 4.87 -8.41 -19.31
CA GLN A 36 4.74 -8.04 -20.73
C GLN A 36 4.58 -6.51 -20.86
N LEU A 37 5.66 -5.78 -20.59
CA LEU A 37 5.56 -4.34 -20.30
C LEU A 37 5.46 -3.42 -21.54
N ASN A 38 5.78 -3.90 -22.75
CA ASN A 38 5.88 -3.06 -23.95
C ASN A 38 4.57 -2.34 -24.32
N ALA A 39 3.44 -3.06 -24.32
CA ALA A 39 2.14 -2.47 -24.67
C ALA A 39 1.68 -1.44 -23.62
N VAL A 40 2.02 -1.68 -22.35
CA VAL A 40 1.69 -0.81 -21.22
C VAL A 40 2.54 0.46 -21.27
N GLU A 41 3.84 0.33 -21.58
CA GLU A 41 4.74 1.47 -21.76
C GLU A 41 4.24 2.40 -22.88
N LEU A 42 3.86 1.83 -24.02
CA LEU A 42 3.30 2.60 -25.14
C LEU A 42 2.03 3.35 -24.74
N TYR A 43 1.12 2.68 -24.03
CA TYR A 43 -0.10 3.33 -23.50
C TYR A 43 0.23 4.51 -22.58
N LEU A 44 1.17 4.33 -21.64
CA LEU A 44 1.55 5.37 -20.69
C LEU A 44 2.20 6.58 -21.40
N GLU A 45 3.07 6.37 -22.38
CA GLU A 45 3.68 7.46 -23.15
C GLU A 45 2.64 8.23 -23.96
N GLN A 46 1.69 7.54 -24.61
CA GLN A 46 0.65 8.17 -25.40
C GLN A 46 -0.38 8.93 -24.55
N ASN A 47 -0.64 8.48 -23.33
CA ASN A 47 -1.70 9.03 -22.47
C ASN A 47 -1.16 9.87 -21.31
N LYS A 48 0.12 10.20 -21.28
CA LYS A 48 0.75 10.99 -20.20
C LYS A 48 0.02 12.30 -19.88
N ALA A 49 -0.61 12.92 -20.87
CA ALA A 49 -1.39 14.15 -20.69
C ALA A 49 -2.61 13.97 -19.77
N THR A 50 -3.14 12.75 -19.60
CA THR A 50 -4.29 12.46 -18.73
C THR A 50 -3.93 12.19 -17.29
N ALA A 51 -2.63 12.23 -16.93
CA ALA A 51 -2.15 11.81 -15.62
C ALA A 51 -2.86 12.46 -14.42
N LYS A 52 -3.40 13.68 -14.59
CA LYS A 52 -4.12 14.43 -13.55
C LYS A 52 -5.65 14.41 -13.70
N THR A 53 -6.17 13.84 -14.78
CA THR A 53 -7.61 13.83 -15.09
C THR A 53 -8.19 12.42 -15.17
N ASP A 54 -7.34 11.42 -15.37
CA ASP A 54 -7.72 10.01 -15.44
C ASP A 54 -7.04 9.24 -14.29
N PRO A 55 -7.80 8.85 -13.25
CA PRO A 55 -7.28 8.02 -12.17
C PRO A 55 -6.76 6.65 -12.64
N ASP A 56 -7.38 6.04 -13.66
CA ASP A 56 -6.98 4.71 -14.13
C ASP A 56 -5.60 4.75 -14.79
N TYR A 57 -5.25 5.86 -15.45
CA TYR A 57 -3.87 6.09 -15.89
C TYR A 57 -2.89 5.97 -14.72
N THR A 58 -3.22 6.57 -13.56
CA THR A 58 -2.34 6.54 -12.38
C THR A 58 -2.23 5.13 -11.78
N VAL A 59 -3.32 4.35 -11.80
CA VAL A 59 -3.30 2.94 -11.39
C VAL A 59 -2.40 2.11 -12.31
N ILE A 60 -2.56 2.22 -13.63
CA ILE A 60 -1.71 1.51 -14.60
C ILE A 60 -0.25 1.96 -14.47
N PHE A 61 0.00 3.26 -14.31
CA PHE A 61 1.32 3.84 -14.11
C PHE A 61 2.02 3.24 -12.88
N LEU A 62 1.33 3.19 -11.73
CA LEU A 62 1.88 2.61 -10.50
C LEU A 62 2.25 1.14 -10.67
N ASN A 63 1.32 0.34 -11.20
CA ASN A 63 1.52 -1.09 -11.40
C ASN A 63 2.65 -1.37 -12.41
N TYR A 64 2.70 -0.61 -13.51
CA TYR A 64 3.75 -0.70 -14.51
C TYR A 64 5.13 -0.43 -13.92
N HIS A 65 5.30 0.67 -13.19
CA HIS A 65 6.60 1.02 -12.62
C HIS A 65 7.02 0.09 -11.47
N PHE A 66 6.08 -0.45 -10.70
CA PHE A 66 6.38 -1.49 -9.74
C PHE A 66 6.85 -2.78 -10.43
N GLY A 67 6.14 -3.22 -11.48
CA GLY A 67 6.54 -4.37 -12.29
C GLY A 67 7.91 -4.18 -12.95
N LYS A 68 8.14 -3.03 -13.59
CA LYS A 68 9.42 -2.66 -14.23
C LYS A 68 10.58 -2.62 -13.23
N GLY A 69 10.33 -2.13 -12.02
CA GLY A 69 11.32 -2.07 -10.95
C GLY A 69 11.54 -3.39 -10.22
N ARG A 70 10.77 -4.44 -10.51
CA ARG A 70 10.86 -5.74 -9.84
C ARG A 70 11.45 -6.78 -10.80
N THR A 71 12.61 -7.33 -10.46
CA THR A 71 13.21 -8.46 -11.18
C THR A 71 13.10 -9.72 -10.35
N VAL A 72 12.60 -10.81 -10.94
CA VAL A 72 12.62 -12.15 -10.34
C VAL A 72 13.67 -12.98 -11.07
N ARG A 73 14.57 -13.63 -10.33
CA ARG A 73 15.59 -14.52 -10.90
C ARG A 73 15.49 -15.89 -10.25
N THR A 74 15.53 -16.94 -11.05
CA THR A 74 15.73 -18.29 -10.54
C THR A 74 17.22 -18.51 -10.30
N ILE A 75 17.56 -18.85 -9.07
CA ILE A 75 18.92 -19.20 -8.65
C ILE A 75 18.96 -20.71 -8.47
N VAL A 76 20.00 -21.33 -9.03
CA VAL A 76 20.36 -22.72 -8.80
C VAL A 76 21.75 -22.72 -8.20
N ALA A 77 21.91 -23.23 -6.98
CA ALA A 77 23.19 -23.22 -6.28
C ALA A 77 23.37 -24.44 -5.37
N GLN A 78 24.62 -24.79 -5.07
CA GLN A 78 24.97 -25.80 -4.07
C GLN A 78 24.81 -25.20 -2.66
N GLY A 79 24.29 -25.98 -1.71
CA GLY A 79 24.08 -25.54 -0.34
C GLY A 79 22.80 -26.11 0.29
N GLU A 80 22.55 -25.72 1.53
CA GLU A 80 21.34 -26.08 2.26
C GLU A 80 20.15 -25.23 1.79
N ALA A 81 19.05 -25.89 1.46
CA ALA A 81 17.78 -25.26 1.13
C ALA A 81 17.20 -24.53 2.36
N GLN A 82 16.56 -23.39 2.12
CA GLN A 82 15.76 -22.66 3.10
C GLN A 82 14.27 -22.96 2.91
N PRO A 83 13.41 -22.65 3.90
CA PRO A 83 11.97 -22.78 3.73
C PRO A 83 11.47 -22.05 2.47
N GLY A 84 10.89 -22.81 1.53
CA GLY A 84 10.39 -22.30 0.25
C GLY A 84 11.29 -22.60 -0.96
N ASP A 85 12.51 -23.08 -0.75
CA ASP A 85 13.38 -23.54 -1.82
C ASP A 85 12.95 -24.92 -2.33
N LEU A 86 13.26 -25.23 -3.59
CA LEU A 86 13.25 -26.61 -4.08
C LEU A 86 14.61 -27.23 -3.79
N GLU A 87 14.65 -28.26 -2.95
CA GLU A 87 15.88 -28.98 -2.62
C GLU A 87 16.35 -29.84 -3.80
N LEU A 88 17.66 -29.83 -4.04
CA LEU A 88 18.34 -30.68 -5.01
C LEU A 88 19.32 -31.57 -4.28
N THR A 89 19.42 -32.83 -4.70
CA THR A 89 20.50 -33.74 -4.29
C THR A 89 21.16 -34.30 -5.53
N LYS A 90 22.49 -34.47 -5.49
CA LYS A 90 23.20 -35.11 -6.60
C LYS A 90 22.85 -36.60 -6.63
N GLN A 91 22.45 -37.09 -7.81
CA GLN A 91 21.97 -38.46 -7.99
C GLN A 91 22.96 -39.53 -7.53
N ASP A 92 24.24 -39.38 -7.83
CA ASP A 92 25.28 -40.37 -7.50
C ASP A 92 25.97 -40.12 -6.15
N ASP A 93 25.66 -39.00 -5.48
CA ASP A 93 26.19 -38.65 -4.17
C ASP A 93 25.19 -37.78 -3.41
N PRO A 94 24.26 -38.40 -2.66
CA PRO A 94 23.22 -37.67 -1.93
C PRO A 94 23.75 -36.72 -0.85
N THR A 95 25.05 -36.77 -0.53
CA THR A 95 25.67 -35.82 0.42
C THR A 95 25.87 -34.43 -0.18
N ILE A 96 25.90 -34.32 -1.52
CA ILE A 96 25.96 -33.04 -2.22
C ILE A 96 24.54 -32.51 -2.41
N LYS A 97 24.22 -31.45 -1.67
CA LYS A 97 22.94 -30.74 -1.73
C LYS A 97 23.01 -29.45 -2.52
N GLY A 98 21.91 -29.07 -3.12
CA GLY A 98 21.69 -27.75 -3.71
C GLY A 98 20.25 -27.32 -3.56
N PHE A 99 19.93 -26.17 -4.15
CA PHE A 99 18.59 -25.62 -4.13
C PHE A 99 18.26 -24.86 -5.41
N ILE A 100 16.97 -24.76 -5.71
CA ILE A 100 16.40 -23.79 -6.64
C ILE A 100 15.58 -22.78 -5.83
N ARG A 101 15.84 -21.48 -6.02
CA ARG A 101 15.16 -20.38 -5.34
C ARG A 101 14.75 -19.29 -6.31
N GLU A 102 13.63 -18.63 -6.06
CA GLU A 102 13.34 -17.34 -6.67
C GLU A 102 13.88 -16.19 -5.80
N GLU A 103 14.77 -15.37 -6.36
CA GLU A 103 15.22 -14.14 -5.73
C GLU A 103 14.55 -12.93 -6.37
N VAL A 104 14.00 -12.05 -5.53
CA VAL A 104 13.37 -10.80 -5.95
C VAL A 104 14.32 -9.63 -5.68
N SER A 105 14.69 -8.92 -6.75
CA SER A 105 15.44 -7.66 -6.69
C SER A 105 14.52 -6.49 -7.01
N LEU A 106 14.67 -5.39 -6.26
CA LEU A 106 13.83 -4.19 -6.37
C LEU A 106 14.69 -2.95 -6.68
N ASP A 107 14.40 -2.28 -7.79
CA ASP A 107 14.86 -0.92 -8.06
C ASP A 107 14.02 0.08 -7.27
N LYS A 108 14.37 0.24 -5.98
CA LYS A 108 13.67 1.13 -5.06
C LYS A 108 13.66 2.58 -5.55
N ILE A 109 14.70 3.05 -6.23
CA ILE A 109 14.80 4.45 -6.68
C ILE A 109 13.70 4.72 -7.72
N THR A 110 13.59 3.86 -8.73
CA THR A 110 12.55 3.98 -9.75
C THR A 110 11.15 3.84 -9.15
N ILE A 111 10.95 2.87 -8.25
CA ILE A 111 9.65 2.65 -7.60
C ILE A 111 9.24 3.86 -6.75
N LEU A 112 10.15 4.40 -5.93
CA LEU A 112 9.89 5.58 -5.10
C LEU A 112 9.56 6.82 -5.95
N LYS A 113 10.22 6.99 -7.11
CA LYS A 113 9.88 8.06 -8.05
C LYS A 113 8.45 7.90 -8.61
N ALA A 114 8.03 6.67 -8.89
CA ALA A 114 6.67 6.39 -9.33
C ALA A 114 5.65 6.67 -8.22
N LEU A 115 5.92 6.27 -6.97
CA LEU A 115 5.07 6.61 -5.82
C LEU A 115 4.87 8.12 -5.68
N ARG A 116 5.95 8.90 -5.73
CA ARG A 116 5.88 10.38 -5.67
C ARG A 116 5.07 10.98 -6.81
N THR A 117 5.20 10.41 -8.02
CA THR A 117 4.44 10.85 -9.19
C THR A 117 2.95 10.57 -9.01
N ALA A 118 2.60 9.38 -8.54
CA ALA A 118 1.21 9.01 -8.25
C ALA A 118 0.61 9.87 -7.14
N GLN A 119 1.34 10.12 -6.05
CA GLN A 119 0.92 11.04 -4.98
C GLN A 119 0.65 12.46 -5.53
N ASN A 120 1.44 12.92 -6.50
CA ASN A 120 1.21 14.21 -7.12
C ASN A 120 -0.03 14.23 -8.04
N ASN A 121 -0.28 13.15 -8.78
CA ASN A 121 -1.49 13.00 -9.59
C ASN A 121 -2.74 12.94 -8.71
N LEU A 122 -2.66 12.20 -7.60
CA LEU A 122 -3.74 11.98 -6.63
C LEU A 122 -4.30 13.27 -6.03
N LYS A 123 -3.51 14.36 -6.01
CA LYS A 123 -3.99 15.70 -5.61
C LYS A 123 -5.17 16.20 -6.45
N SER A 124 -5.31 15.71 -7.70
CA SER A 124 -6.40 16.09 -8.60
C SER A 124 -7.67 15.25 -8.43
N PHE A 125 -7.57 14.10 -7.76
CA PHE A 125 -8.69 13.18 -7.50
C PHE A 125 -8.49 12.50 -6.13
N PRO A 126 -8.44 13.29 -5.03
CA PRO A 126 -8.00 12.80 -3.73
C PRO A 126 -8.91 11.71 -3.14
N ASN A 127 -10.13 11.56 -3.64
CA ASN A 127 -11.05 10.53 -3.21
C ASN A 127 -10.84 9.16 -3.91
N GLN A 128 -9.79 8.97 -4.72
CA GLN A 128 -9.51 7.67 -5.36
C GLN A 128 -8.77 6.72 -4.39
N LEU A 129 -9.54 5.92 -3.67
CA LEU A 129 -9.07 5.09 -2.56
C LEU A 129 -8.17 3.92 -3.02
N ASP A 130 -8.43 3.38 -4.22
CA ASP A 130 -7.61 2.34 -4.84
C ASP A 130 -6.17 2.79 -5.10
N ILE A 131 -5.96 4.04 -5.50
CA ILE A 131 -4.62 4.62 -5.70
C ILE A 131 -3.90 4.80 -4.36
N HIS A 132 -4.61 5.26 -3.32
CA HIS A 132 -4.06 5.33 -1.97
C HIS A 132 -3.56 3.96 -1.48
N PHE A 133 -4.39 2.93 -1.58
CA PHE A 133 -4.00 1.58 -1.20
C PHE A 133 -2.92 0.98 -2.10
N GLY A 134 -2.89 1.34 -3.39
CA GLY A 134 -1.80 0.99 -4.30
C GLY A 134 -0.45 1.53 -3.81
N ILE A 135 -0.40 2.81 -3.42
CA ILE A 135 0.80 3.43 -2.85
C ILE A 135 1.21 2.75 -1.55
N VAL A 136 0.27 2.55 -0.62
CA VAL A 136 0.50 1.86 0.66
C VAL A 136 1.09 0.46 0.43
N THR A 137 0.47 -0.31 -0.48
CA THR A 137 0.86 -1.70 -0.75
C THR A 137 2.24 -1.78 -1.39
N ILE A 138 2.53 -0.89 -2.37
CA ILE A 138 3.86 -0.85 -2.99
C ILE A 138 4.91 -0.43 -1.95
N ALA A 139 4.67 0.63 -1.17
CA ALA A 139 5.58 1.10 -0.13
C ALA A 139 5.88 0.00 0.90
N GLN A 140 4.85 -0.74 1.32
CA GLN A 140 4.98 -1.92 2.17
C GLN A 140 5.88 -2.99 1.53
N ASN A 141 5.62 -3.35 0.27
CA ASN A 141 6.36 -4.40 -0.44
C ASN A 141 7.84 -4.08 -0.64
N ILE A 142 8.20 -2.79 -0.71
CA ILE A 142 9.60 -2.35 -0.81
C ILE A 142 10.23 -2.02 0.55
N GLY A 143 9.51 -2.20 1.65
CA GLY A 143 9.99 -1.93 3.02
C GLY A 143 10.14 -0.44 3.37
N GLU A 144 9.49 0.45 2.62
CA GLU A 144 9.55 1.90 2.84
C GLU A 144 8.42 2.32 3.80
N HIS A 145 8.55 1.90 5.07
CA HIS A 145 7.51 2.03 6.09
C HIS A 145 7.13 3.48 6.41
N SER A 146 8.09 4.41 6.33
CA SER A 146 7.81 5.84 6.50
C SER A 146 6.87 6.37 5.41
N VAL A 147 7.10 6.01 4.13
CA VAL A 147 6.21 6.38 3.01
C VAL A 147 4.83 5.76 3.19
N MET A 148 4.77 4.51 3.64
CA MET A 148 3.51 3.82 3.95
C MET A 148 2.74 4.58 5.04
N ALA A 149 3.36 4.86 6.18
CA ALA A 149 2.73 5.54 7.32
C ALA A 149 2.22 6.95 6.96
N ASP A 150 3.03 7.74 6.25
CA ASP A 150 2.62 9.06 5.75
C ASP A 150 1.38 8.96 4.85
N GLN A 151 1.31 7.92 4.01
CA GLN A 151 0.17 7.70 3.15
C GLN A 151 -1.09 7.31 3.94
N LEU A 152 -0.97 6.51 5.01
CA LEU A 152 -2.10 6.18 5.89
C LEU A 152 -2.63 7.44 6.61
N ILE A 153 -1.74 8.29 7.12
CA ILE A 153 -2.12 9.55 7.76
C ILE A 153 -2.81 10.48 6.75
N ASN A 154 -2.29 10.56 5.52
CA ASN A 154 -2.91 11.32 4.45
C ASN A 154 -4.32 10.78 4.11
N MET A 155 -4.51 9.45 4.07
CA MET A 155 -5.83 8.86 3.86
C MET A 155 -6.83 9.28 4.94
N LEU A 156 -6.45 9.22 6.22
CA LEU A 156 -7.31 9.63 7.33
C LEU A 156 -7.72 11.10 7.25
N LYS A 157 -6.76 11.97 6.90
CA LYS A 157 -7.01 13.40 6.67
C LYS A 157 -7.99 13.60 5.50
N THR A 158 -7.66 13.03 4.35
CA THR A 158 -8.48 13.15 3.13
C THR A 158 -9.90 12.64 3.38
N SER A 159 -10.04 11.52 4.10
CA SER A 159 -11.35 10.96 4.44
C SER A 159 -12.26 11.97 5.14
N LYS A 160 -11.71 12.82 6.01
CA LYS A 160 -12.50 13.90 6.64
C LYS A 160 -12.81 15.05 5.71
N GLU A 161 -11.88 15.40 4.83
CA GLU A 161 -12.09 16.45 3.84
C GLU A 161 -13.19 16.08 2.83
N ILE A 162 -13.30 14.79 2.49
CA ILE A 162 -14.28 14.28 1.52
C ILE A 162 -15.53 13.68 2.18
N ASP A 163 -15.66 13.73 3.50
CA ASP A 163 -16.78 13.14 4.24
C ASP A 163 -16.97 11.64 3.95
N ASN A 164 -15.84 10.90 3.91
CA ASN A 164 -15.72 9.48 3.55
C ASN A 164 -16.28 9.10 2.17
N LYS A 165 -16.53 10.06 1.26
CA LYS A 165 -17.04 9.82 -0.10
C LYS A 165 -15.94 9.35 -1.04
N TRP A 166 -15.40 8.18 -0.71
CA TRP A 166 -14.41 7.49 -1.50
C TRP A 166 -14.99 7.03 -2.84
N GLN A 167 -14.14 7.07 -3.84
CA GLN A 167 -14.33 6.49 -5.17
C GLN A 167 -13.21 5.48 -5.40
N TRP A 168 -13.41 4.62 -6.40
CA TRP A 168 -12.44 3.66 -6.86
C TRP A 168 -12.57 3.50 -8.37
N GLY A 169 -11.46 3.16 -9.01
CA GLY A 169 -11.42 2.92 -10.44
C GLY A 169 -12.00 1.56 -10.81
N LYS A 170 -11.48 1.01 -11.91
CA LYS A 170 -11.99 -0.25 -12.49
C LYS A 170 -11.49 -1.52 -11.80
N VAL A 171 -10.71 -1.38 -10.72
CA VAL A 171 -10.19 -2.50 -9.92
C VAL A 171 -11.23 -2.92 -8.88
N GLY A 172 -12.22 -3.70 -9.32
CA GLY A 172 -13.26 -4.27 -8.45
C GLY A 172 -14.28 -3.26 -7.94
N SER A 173 -15.37 -3.78 -7.38
CA SER A 173 -16.35 -3.00 -6.62
C SER A 173 -16.12 -3.25 -5.13
N MET A 174 -15.99 -2.18 -4.35
CA MET A 174 -16.10 -2.29 -2.90
C MET A 174 -17.58 -2.50 -2.54
N GLU A 175 -17.85 -3.55 -1.77
CA GLU A 175 -19.13 -3.74 -1.10
C GLU A 175 -19.04 -3.19 0.33
N GLY A 176 -20.11 -2.55 0.80
CA GLY A 176 -20.21 -2.07 2.19
C GLY A 176 -19.91 -0.59 2.39
N ASP A 177 -19.67 -0.22 3.65
CA ASP A 177 -19.45 1.15 4.08
C ASP A 177 -18.03 1.64 3.73
N PRO A 178 -17.87 2.74 2.98
CA PRO A 178 -16.56 3.22 2.54
C PRO A 178 -15.62 3.66 3.67
N GLU A 179 -16.17 4.22 4.77
CA GLU A 179 -15.37 4.55 5.95
C GLU A 179 -14.81 3.27 6.57
N GLU A 180 -15.67 2.30 6.84
CA GLU A 180 -15.28 1.06 7.48
C GLU A 180 -14.30 0.27 6.63
N PHE A 181 -14.50 0.19 5.30
CA PHE A 181 -13.51 -0.44 4.43
C PHE A 181 -12.14 0.23 4.54
N MET A 182 -12.10 1.56 4.48
CA MET A 182 -10.84 2.29 4.57
C MET A 182 -10.15 1.98 5.90
N ILE A 183 -10.86 2.06 7.03
CA ILE A 183 -10.33 1.77 8.36
C ILE A 183 -9.83 0.32 8.46
N GLN A 184 -10.59 -0.66 7.96
CA GLN A 184 -10.18 -2.06 7.95
C GLN A 184 -8.91 -2.29 7.12
N GLY A 185 -8.74 -1.55 6.02
CA GLY A 185 -7.52 -1.58 5.22
C GLY A 185 -6.28 -1.05 5.95
N LEU A 186 -6.43 -0.18 6.96
CA LEU A 186 -5.34 0.34 7.78
C LEU A 186 -4.84 -0.67 8.82
N LEU A 187 -5.71 -1.52 9.38
CA LEU A 187 -5.39 -2.35 10.55
C LEU A 187 -4.22 -3.33 10.32
N PRO A 188 -4.11 -4.04 9.18
CA PRO A 188 -2.97 -4.91 8.95
C PRO A 188 -1.65 -4.14 8.90
N ARG A 189 -1.67 -2.86 8.52
CA ARG A 189 -0.48 -2.01 8.41
C ARG A 189 -0.06 -1.45 9.77
N THR A 190 -1.00 -1.06 10.63
CA THR A 190 -0.66 -0.70 12.03
C THR A 190 -0.12 -1.91 12.78
N ALA A 191 -0.71 -3.09 12.58
CA ALA A 191 -0.19 -4.34 13.14
C ALA A 191 1.20 -4.69 12.60
N MET A 192 1.49 -4.39 11.32
CA MET A 192 2.83 -4.55 10.75
C MET A 192 3.83 -3.60 11.41
N LEU A 193 3.50 -2.31 11.54
CA LEU A 193 4.37 -1.33 12.19
C LEU A 193 4.70 -1.74 13.64
N PHE A 194 3.72 -2.27 14.38
CA PHE A 194 3.94 -2.82 15.72
C PHE A 194 4.94 -3.98 15.73
N ARG A 195 4.81 -4.92 14.77
CA ARG A 195 5.69 -6.09 14.65
C ARG A 195 7.11 -5.77 14.19
N LEU A 196 7.39 -4.53 13.78
CA LEU A 196 8.76 -4.13 13.45
C LEU A 196 9.67 -4.11 14.68
N GLU A 197 9.10 -3.97 15.89
CA GLU A 197 9.82 -3.98 17.17
C GLU A 197 11.11 -3.11 17.15
N SER A 198 10.99 -1.91 16.57
CA SER A 198 12.08 -0.97 16.37
C SER A 198 11.65 0.45 16.70
N GLU A 199 12.59 1.32 17.06
CA GLU A 199 12.28 2.72 17.37
C GLU A 199 11.59 3.44 16.20
N GLU A 200 11.94 3.12 14.96
CA GLU A 200 11.25 3.63 13.78
C GLU A 200 9.81 3.09 13.72
N GLY A 201 9.61 1.78 13.86
CA GLY A 201 8.28 1.16 13.86
C GLY A 201 7.37 1.76 14.94
N ASP A 202 7.89 1.92 16.15
CA ASP A 202 7.20 2.52 17.29
C ASP A 202 6.78 3.97 16.98
N ARG A 203 7.71 4.79 16.48
CA ARG A 203 7.43 6.18 16.09
C ARG A 203 6.34 6.27 15.01
N LEU A 204 6.45 5.44 13.97
CA LEU A 204 5.48 5.42 12.88
C LEU A 204 4.10 4.96 13.36
N LEU A 205 4.05 3.92 14.20
CA LEU A 205 2.80 3.44 14.79
C LEU A 205 2.15 4.51 15.66
N ILE A 206 2.93 5.25 16.47
CA ILE A 206 2.42 6.37 17.26
C ILE A 206 1.77 7.40 16.35
N ASN A 207 2.49 7.88 15.32
CA ASN A 207 1.98 8.90 14.40
C ASN A 207 0.67 8.48 13.71
N VAL A 208 0.60 7.24 13.21
CA VAL A 208 -0.62 6.72 12.57
C VAL A 208 -1.76 6.56 13.58
N SER A 209 -1.46 6.13 14.80
CA SER A 209 -2.47 5.93 15.85
C SER A 209 -3.00 7.25 16.40
N GLU A 210 -2.16 8.28 16.53
CA GLU A 210 -2.57 9.63 16.86
C GLU A 210 -3.42 10.24 15.75
N ALA A 211 -3.08 10.01 14.47
CA ALA A 211 -3.94 10.42 13.37
C ALA A 211 -5.30 9.69 13.40
N LEU A 212 -5.34 8.39 13.71
CA LEU A 212 -6.58 7.65 13.92
C LEU A 212 -7.43 8.27 15.04
N ILE A 213 -6.83 8.65 16.16
CA ILE A 213 -7.53 9.32 17.26
C ILE A 213 -8.02 10.72 16.84
N GLN A 214 -7.19 11.47 16.12
CA GLN A 214 -7.51 12.83 15.70
C GLN A 214 -8.70 12.85 14.72
N TYR A 215 -8.66 11.98 13.71
CA TYR A 215 -9.68 11.96 12.67
C TYR A 215 -10.86 11.07 13.06
N TYR A 216 -10.65 9.97 13.77
CA TYR A 216 -11.68 9.02 14.16
C TYR A 216 -11.69 8.75 15.68
N PRO A 217 -11.97 9.78 16.50
CA PRO A 217 -11.94 9.65 17.96
C PRO A 217 -12.99 8.67 18.52
N ASN A 218 -13.99 8.31 17.72
CA ASN A 218 -15.03 7.32 18.04
C ASN A 218 -14.70 5.90 17.54
N LYS A 219 -13.48 5.66 17.05
CA LYS A 219 -13.02 4.32 16.67
C LYS A 219 -11.96 3.85 17.68
N VAL A 220 -12.06 2.59 18.08
CA VAL A 220 -11.21 1.99 19.14
C VAL A 220 -9.73 1.87 18.74
N TYR A 221 -9.45 1.73 17.44
CA TYR A 221 -8.17 1.25 16.91
C TYR A 221 -6.96 2.11 17.30
N GLY A 222 -7.06 3.44 17.21
CA GLY A 222 -5.94 4.33 17.55
C GLY A 222 -5.54 4.23 19.03
N TYR A 223 -6.54 4.18 19.92
CA TYR A 223 -6.32 3.97 21.35
C TYR A 223 -5.76 2.58 21.65
N ALA A 224 -6.31 1.53 21.03
CA ALA A 224 -5.85 0.16 21.21
C ALA A 224 -4.39 -0.05 20.75
N ASN A 225 -4.00 0.57 19.63
CA ASN A 225 -2.62 0.54 19.13
C ASN A 225 -1.64 1.17 20.12
N LEU A 226 -1.94 2.37 20.63
CA LEU A 226 -1.08 3.05 21.61
C LEU A 226 -1.02 2.25 22.93
N GLY A 227 -2.14 1.73 23.40
CA GLY A 227 -2.18 0.84 24.58
C GLY A 227 -1.26 -0.37 24.42
N SER A 228 -1.30 -1.01 23.26
CA SER A 228 -0.47 -2.17 22.91
C SER A 228 1.01 -1.81 22.89
N LEU A 229 1.35 -0.71 22.22
CA LEU A 229 2.73 -0.23 22.10
C LEU A 229 3.35 0.14 23.46
N TYR A 230 2.64 0.92 24.26
CA TYR A 230 3.12 1.29 25.60
C TYR A 230 3.23 0.07 26.52
N GLY A 231 2.32 -0.90 26.38
CA GLY A 231 2.38 -2.15 27.13
C GLY A 231 3.59 -3.00 26.78
N ALA A 232 3.90 -3.10 25.47
CA ALA A 232 5.08 -3.80 24.95
C ALA A 232 6.39 -3.14 25.41
N THR A 233 6.42 -1.79 25.43
CA THR A 233 7.57 -0.99 25.89
C THR A 233 7.61 -0.80 27.42
N LYS A 234 6.80 -1.55 28.17
CA LYS A 234 6.75 -1.59 29.65
C LYS A 234 6.34 -0.25 30.31
N LYS A 235 5.76 0.66 29.55
CA LYS A 235 5.15 1.93 30.01
C LYS A 235 3.70 1.66 30.44
N TYR A 236 3.56 0.94 31.56
CA TYR A 236 2.29 0.31 31.94
C TYR A 236 1.19 1.31 32.30
N ASP A 237 1.53 2.49 32.83
CA ASP A 237 0.54 3.49 33.21
C ASP A 237 -0.03 4.21 31.99
N GLU A 238 0.84 4.53 31.02
CA GLU A 238 0.46 5.06 29.71
C GLU A 238 -0.39 4.06 28.94
N ALA A 239 0.02 2.79 28.90
CA ALA A 239 -0.73 1.71 28.26
C ALA A 239 -2.15 1.60 28.82
N ARG A 240 -2.28 1.62 30.16
CA ARG A 240 -3.57 1.57 30.84
C ARG A 240 -4.44 2.77 30.45
N LYS A 241 -3.89 3.98 30.42
CA LYS A 241 -4.63 5.19 30.03
C LYS A 241 -5.27 5.02 28.65
N TYR A 242 -4.53 4.50 27.68
CA TYR A 242 -5.04 4.30 26.32
C TYR A 242 -6.04 3.15 26.22
N TYR A 243 -5.83 2.03 26.92
CA TYR A 243 -6.84 0.96 26.95
C TYR A 243 -8.14 1.37 27.63
N VAL A 244 -8.08 2.19 28.69
CA VAL A 244 -9.28 2.76 29.31
C VAL A 244 -10.02 3.64 28.32
N LYS A 245 -9.32 4.51 27.58
CA LYS A 245 -9.93 5.34 26.52
C LYS A 245 -10.55 4.49 25.41
N ALA A 246 -9.88 3.42 24.99
CA ALA A 246 -10.42 2.47 24.02
C ALA A 246 -11.75 1.85 24.51
N LEU A 247 -11.85 1.45 25.79
CA LEU A 247 -13.07 0.90 26.39
C LEU A 247 -14.15 1.95 26.69
N GLU A 248 -13.79 3.23 26.81
CA GLU A 248 -14.78 4.32 26.84
C GLU A 248 -15.46 4.49 25.47
N VAL A 249 -14.72 4.27 24.38
CA VAL A 249 -15.22 4.34 23.00
C VAL A 249 -16.04 3.09 22.64
N ASP A 250 -15.49 1.90 22.94
CA ASP A 250 -16.18 0.63 22.77
C ASP A 250 -16.06 -0.24 24.04
N PRO A 251 -17.05 -0.17 24.94
CA PRO A 251 -17.07 -1.00 26.14
C PRO A 251 -17.14 -2.52 25.86
N GLY A 252 -17.56 -2.90 24.65
CA GLY A 252 -17.73 -4.29 24.21
C GLY A 252 -16.46 -4.91 23.61
N ASP A 253 -15.40 -4.14 23.40
CA ASP A 253 -14.18 -4.64 22.76
C ASP A 253 -13.46 -5.68 23.65
N GLU A 254 -13.61 -6.95 23.28
CA GLU A 254 -13.03 -8.08 24.01
C GLU A 254 -11.51 -8.13 23.91
N VAL A 255 -10.94 -7.66 22.79
CA VAL A 255 -9.49 -7.66 22.55
C VAL A 255 -8.82 -6.65 23.48
N VAL A 256 -9.35 -5.43 23.55
CA VAL A 256 -8.86 -4.39 24.46
C VAL A 256 -9.02 -4.82 25.92
N ARG A 257 -10.15 -5.44 26.29
CA ARG A 257 -10.37 -5.95 27.65
C ARG A 257 -9.35 -7.03 28.03
N ALA A 258 -9.07 -7.97 27.13
CA ALA A 258 -8.06 -9.01 27.33
C ALA A 258 -6.66 -8.39 27.46
N ASN A 259 -6.32 -7.42 26.62
CA ASN A 259 -5.04 -6.71 26.67
C ASN A 259 -4.85 -5.93 27.98
N LEU A 260 -5.89 -5.24 28.46
CA LEU A 260 -5.84 -4.53 29.74
C LEU A 260 -5.70 -5.49 30.93
N LYS A 261 -6.36 -6.66 30.88
CA LYS A 261 -6.19 -7.70 31.91
C LYS A 261 -4.73 -8.19 31.95
N HIS A 262 -4.18 -8.55 30.79
CA HIS A 262 -2.78 -9.00 30.66
C HIS A 262 -1.77 -7.93 31.13
N LEU A 263 -2.04 -6.66 30.81
CA LEU A 263 -1.24 -5.52 31.28
C LEU A 263 -1.17 -5.46 32.83
N ASN A 264 -2.32 -5.67 33.49
CA ASN A 264 -2.43 -5.60 34.94
C ASN A 264 -1.68 -6.76 35.63
N GLU A 265 -1.78 -7.96 35.06
CA GLU A 265 -1.03 -9.13 35.53
C GLU A 265 0.49 -8.89 35.44
N LYS A 266 0.97 -8.37 34.29
CA LYS A 266 2.38 -8.01 34.10
C LYS A 266 2.89 -6.89 35.01
N LYS A 267 2.05 -5.91 35.33
CA LYS A 267 2.41 -4.82 36.26
C LYS A 267 2.56 -5.36 37.68
N ASN A 268 1.65 -6.24 38.11
CA ASN A 268 1.65 -6.81 39.45
C ASN A 268 2.80 -7.80 39.66
N SER A 269 3.25 -8.53 38.62
CA SER A 269 4.37 -9.48 38.73
C SER A 269 5.75 -8.81 38.83
N LYS A 270 5.83 -7.49 38.82
CA LYS A 270 7.08 -6.70 38.83
C LYS A 270 7.24 -5.78 40.05
N ASN A 271 6.19 -5.69 40.87
CA ASN A 271 6.23 -5.06 42.19
C ASN A 271 6.49 -6.13 43.25
#